data_AF-A0AAD7IZP2-F1
#
_entry.id   AF-A0AAD7IZP2-F1
#
_cell.length_a   1.000
_cell.length_b   1.000
_cell.length_c   1.000
_cell.angle_alpha   90.00
_cell.angle_beta   90.00
_cell.angle_gamma   90.00
#
_symmetry.space_group_name_H-M   'P 1'
#
loop_
_entity.id
_entity.type
_entity.pdbx_description
1 polymer ?
#
loop_
_entity_poly.entity_id
_entity_poly.type
_entity_poly.pdbx_seq_one_letter_code
_entity_poly.pdbx_strand_id
1 'polypeptide(L)'
;MSKRKATELPPISWTKNNGDLIWKLIAEVEKPEFRLVILGKKDPSENSSGMSKAAVFKAIGKIILPDLYAINEDAVGQRVKCKYESVYGTYKKHCKRLRQTGGGLGGNDEDDESLHEYMSCYIPKGGPDETTTPDAKNLWGTCFQCISLSIF
;
A
#
# COMPACT_ATOMS: atom_id res chain seq x y z
N MET A 1 12.24 24.85 29.90
CA MET A 1 12.38 23.48 29.33
C MET A 1 13.51 23.49 28.32
N SER A 2 14.63 22.83 28.62
CA SER A 2 15.80 22.82 27.72
C SER A 2 15.51 21.92 26.51
N LYS A 3 15.47 22.51 25.31
CA LYS A 3 15.39 21.75 24.05
C LYS A 3 16.73 21.02 23.89
N ARG A 4 16.76 19.71 24.17
CA ARG A 4 17.94 18.87 23.87
C ARG A 4 18.23 19.03 22.38
N LYS A 5 19.46 19.39 22.01
CA LYS A 5 19.91 19.36 20.61
C LYS A 5 19.68 17.94 20.11
N ALA A 6 18.73 17.76 19.19
CA ALA A 6 18.47 16.47 18.59
C ALA A 6 19.70 16.10 17.77
N THR A 7 20.39 15.02 18.14
CA THR A 7 21.41 14.40 17.30
C THR A 7 20.75 14.07 15.97
N GLU A 8 21.22 14.68 14.89
CA GLU A 8 20.60 14.56 13.59
C GLU A 8 20.85 13.14 13.06
N LEU A 9 19.78 12.37 12.85
CA LEU A 9 19.89 11.01 12.36
C LEU A 9 20.16 11.02 10.85
N PRO A 10 21.07 10.15 10.34
CA PRO A 10 21.32 10.04 8.91
C PRO A 10 20.03 9.64 8.15
N PRO A 11 19.89 10.01 6.86
CA PRO A 11 18.73 9.62 6.05
C PRO A 11 18.56 8.09 5.97
N ILE A 12 17.31 7.62 6.04
CA ILE A 12 16.98 6.20 5.90
C ILE A 12 16.64 5.90 4.45
N SER A 13 17.37 4.97 3.83
CA SER A 13 17.09 4.53 2.45
C SER A 13 16.02 3.44 2.42
N TRP A 14 14.74 3.85 2.44
CA TRP A 14 13.60 2.92 2.49
C TRP A 14 13.39 2.09 1.22
N THR A 15 13.86 2.56 0.07
CA THR A 15 13.62 1.94 -1.25
C THR A 15 14.79 1.07 -1.73
N LYS A 16 15.91 1.06 -1.02
CA LYS A 16 17.06 0.21 -1.35
C LYS A 16 16.66 -1.27 -1.32
N ASN A 17 17.30 -2.08 -2.16
CA ASN A 17 17.04 -3.52 -2.29
C ASN A 17 15.55 -3.81 -2.48
N ASN A 18 14.92 -3.19 -3.48
CA ASN A 18 13.51 -3.38 -3.78
C ASN A 18 12.55 -3.14 -2.59
N GLY A 19 12.94 -2.25 -1.66
CA GLY A 19 12.11 -1.91 -0.50
C GLY A 19 12.12 -2.93 0.63
N ASP A 20 13.15 -3.76 0.77
CA ASP A 20 13.31 -4.75 1.87
C ASP A 20 12.94 -4.19 3.25
N LEU A 21 13.34 -2.94 3.55
CA LEU A 21 13.07 -2.32 4.84
C LEU A 21 11.58 -2.01 5.04
N ILE A 22 10.86 -1.69 3.97
CA ILE A 22 9.40 -1.49 4.00
C ILE A 22 8.72 -2.83 4.26
N TRP A 23 9.17 -3.92 3.64
CA TRP A 23 8.63 -5.26 3.89
C TRP A 23 8.87 -5.71 5.33
N LYS A 24 10.08 -5.47 5.88
CA LYS A 24 10.36 -5.71 7.30
C LYS A 24 9.43 -4.91 8.21
N LEU A 25 9.21 -3.63 7.90
CA LEU A 25 8.26 -2.79 8.65
C LEU A 25 6.85 -3.38 8.64
N ILE A 26 6.34 -3.80 7.47
CA ILE A 26 5.01 -4.40 7.35
C ILE A 26 4.92 -5.69 8.17
N ALA A 27 5.91 -6.59 8.04
CA ALA A 27 5.95 -7.85 8.77
C ALA A 27 5.94 -7.65 10.29
N GLU A 28 6.65 -6.65 10.80
CA GLU A 28 6.62 -6.31 12.23
C GLU A 28 5.25 -5.76 12.64
N VAL A 29 4.66 -4.84 11.88
CA VAL A 29 3.33 -4.28 12.20
C VAL A 29 2.23 -5.34 12.22
N GLU A 30 2.36 -6.40 11.43
CA GLU A 30 1.38 -7.50 11.37
C GLU A 30 1.42 -8.43 12.59
N LYS A 31 2.49 -8.39 13.40
CA LYS A 31 2.58 -9.19 14.62
C LYS A 31 1.41 -8.87 15.56
N PRO A 32 0.77 -9.89 16.17
CA PRO A 32 -0.42 -9.68 17.01
C PRO A 32 -0.23 -8.63 18.10
N GLU A 33 0.94 -8.60 18.74
CA GLU A 33 1.25 -7.64 19.81
C GLU A 33 1.25 -6.16 19.36
N PHE A 34 1.56 -5.89 18.09
CA PHE A 34 1.67 -4.56 17.52
C PHE A 34 0.43 -4.20 16.71
N ARG A 35 -0.09 -5.15 15.92
CA ARG A 35 -1.26 -5.00 15.07
C ARG A 35 -2.47 -4.48 15.84
N LEU A 36 -2.78 -5.08 16.99
CA LEU A 36 -3.94 -4.71 17.81
C LEU A 36 -3.85 -3.28 18.33
N VAL A 37 -2.64 -2.81 18.64
CA VAL A 37 -2.40 -1.45 19.10
C VAL A 37 -2.49 -0.45 17.94
N ILE A 38 -1.96 -0.81 16.77
CA ILE A 38 -1.87 0.09 15.61
C ILE A 38 -3.22 0.21 14.90
N LEU A 39 -3.83 -0.93 14.54
CA LEU A 39 -5.04 -1.01 13.73
C LEU A 39 -6.33 -1.10 14.57
N GLY A 40 -6.20 -1.35 15.88
CA GLY A 40 -7.33 -1.59 16.75
C GLY A 40 -7.77 -3.05 16.77
N LYS A 41 -8.69 -3.33 17.69
CA LYS A 41 -9.33 -4.64 17.85
C LYS A 41 -10.35 -4.85 16.74
N LYS A 42 -10.42 -6.06 16.19
CA LYS A 42 -11.55 -6.49 15.36
C LYS A 42 -12.65 -7.08 16.24
N ASP A 43 -12.26 -7.83 17.26
CA ASP A 43 -13.19 -8.46 18.20
C ASP A 43 -13.09 -7.82 19.58
N PRO A 44 -14.22 -7.55 20.27
CA PRO A 44 -14.21 -6.95 21.59
C PRO A 44 -13.39 -7.72 22.65
N SER A 45 -13.23 -9.04 22.46
CA SER A 45 -12.48 -9.94 23.32
C SER A 45 -10.96 -9.90 23.15
N GLU A 46 -10.45 -9.29 22.08
CA GLU A 46 -9.00 -9.14 21.88
C GLU A 46 -8.44 -8.17 22.93
N ASN A 47 -7.31 -8.49 23.57
CA ASN A 47 -6.63 -7.57 24.48
C ASN A 47 -5.43 -6.95 23.78
N SER A 48 -5.34 -5.62 23.78
CA SER A 48 -4.13 -4.94 23.32
C SER A 48 -3.04 -5.10 24.38
N SER A 49 -1.78 -5.06 23.95
CA SER A 49 -0.58 -5.24 24.80
C SER A 49 -0.37 -4.16 25.87
N GLY A 50 -1.34 -3.26 26.09
CA GLY A 50 -1.22 -2.10 26.99
C GLY A 50 -0.22 -1.04 26.52
N MET A 51 0.51 -1.29 25.43
CA MET A 51 1.49 -0.36 24.87
C MET A 51 0.81 0.81 24.17
N SER A 52 1.44 1.99 24.26
CA SER A 52 1.06 3.12 23.40
C SER A 52 1.54 2.88 21.97
N LYS A 53 0.85 3.46 20.98
CA LYS A 53 1.30 3.42 19.57
C LYS A 53 2.74 3.94 19.41
N ALA A 54 3.13 4.96 20.17
CA ALA A 54 4.49 5.50 20.14
C ALA A 54 5.52 4.47 20.63
N ALA A 55 5.22 3.74 21.71
CA ALA A 55 6.07 2.67 22.21
C ALA A 55 6.21 1.52 21.21
N VAL A 56 5.13 1.17 20.51
CA VAL A 56 5.17 0.15 19.45
C VAL A 56 6.11 0.57 18.31
N PHE A 57 5.98 1.79 17.78
CA PHE A 57 6.85 2.22 16.69
C PHE A 57 8.32 2.38 17.10
N LYS A 58 8.60 2.71 18.37
CA LYS A 58 9.96 2.61 18.92
C LYS A 58 10.46 1.16 18.93
N ALA A 59 9.64 0.22 19.42
CA ALA A 59 10.01 -1.19 19.47
C ALA A 59 10.30 -1.75 18.08
N ILE A 60 9.45 -1.44 17.10
CA ILE A 60 9.68 -1.80 15.69
C ILE A 60 10.98 -1.16 15.18
N GLY A 61 11.19 0.13 15.46
CA GLY A 61 12.42 0.84 15.09
C GLY A 61 13.69 0.18 15.62
N LYS A 62 13.66 -0.32 16.86
CA LYS A 62 14.76 -1.09 17.46
C LYS A 62 15.05 -2.38 16.69
N ILE A 63 14.01 -3.04 16.15
CA ILE A 63 14.14 -4.29 15.41
C ILE A 63 14.70 -4.05 14.01
N ILE A 64 14.15 -3.09 13.26
CA ILE A 64 14.48 -2.90 11.85
C ILE A 64 15.67 -1.96 11.60
N LEU A 65 15.99 -1.09 12.57
CA LEU A 65 17.05 -0.08 12.47
C LEU A 65 17.83 0.04 13.80
N PRO A 66 18.45 -1.05 14.30
CA PRO A 66 19.10 -1.06 15.61
C PRO A 66 20.21 0.00 15.75
N ASP A 67 21.00 0.20 14.69
CA ASP A 67 22.12 1.15 14.69
C ASP A 67 21.64 2.61 14.84
N LEU A 68 20.56 2.97 14.16
CA LEU A 68 19.98 4.32 14.26
C LEU A 68 19.22 4.48 15.58
N TYR A 69 18.61 3.41 16.08
CA TYR A 69 17.90 3.41 17.34
C TYR A 69 18.84 3.73 18.51
N ALA A 70 20.06 3.18 18.48
CA ALA A 70 21.10 3.48 19.46
C ALA A 70 21.51 4.96 19.50
N ILE A 71 21.38 5.68 18.39
CA ILE A 71 21.69 7.12 18.31
C ILE A 71 20.53 7.95 18.88
N ASN A 72 19.30 7.70 18.42
CA ASN A 72 18.13 8.47 18.85
C ASN A 72 16.83 7.66 18.66
N GLU A 73 16.39 7.02 19.74
CA GLU A 73 15.18 6.18 19.74
C GLU A 73 13.88 6.93 19.41
N ASP A 74 13.75 8.18 19.88
CA ASP A 74 12.56 9.00 19.63
C ASP A 74 12.43 9.33 18.14
N ALA A 75 13.53 9.79 17.54
CA ALA A 75 13.54 10.16 16.14
C ALA A 75 13.41 8.94 15.21
N VAL A 76 13.97 7.77 15.57
CA VAL A 76 13.73 6.53 14.82
C VAL A 76 12.27 6.12 14.92
N GLY A 77 11.70 6.06 16.12
CA GLY A 77 10.29 5.71 16.31
C GLY A 77 9.36 6.60 15.49
N GLN A 78 9.63 7.91 15.48
CA GLN A 78 8.87 8.87 14.68
C GLN A 78 9.02 8.65 13.17
N ARG A 79 10.25 8.39 12.69
CA ARG A 79 10.49 8.12 11.25
C ARG A 79 9.79 6.84 10.79
N VAL A 80 9.83 5.78 11.61
CA VAL A 80 9.13 4.52 11.34
C VAL A 80 7.62 4.74 11.27
N LYS A 81 7.06 5.47 12.25
CA LYS A 81 5.64 5.85 12.25
C LYS A 81 5.25 6.59 10.98
N CYS A 82 5.96 7.67 10.62
CA CYS A 82 5.67 8.45 9.42
C CYS A 82 5.72 7.59 8.15
N LYS A 83 6.69 6.67 8.05
CA LYS A 83 6.77 5.78 6.90
C LYS A 83 5.60 4.81 6.84
N TYR A 84 5.22 4.22 7.97
CA TYR A 84 4.04 3.36 8.07
C TYR A 84 2.77 4.11 7.64
N GLU A 85 2.54 5.32 8.15
CA GLU A 85 1.36 6.13 7.81
C GLU A 85 1.31 6.47 6.31
N SER A 86 2.47 6.76 5.70
CA SER A 86 2.58 6.94 4.26
C SER A 86 2.20 5.69 3.47
N VAL A 87 2.77 4.53 3.81
CA VAL A 87 2.49 3.25 3.14
C VAL A 87 1.01 2.87 3.29
N TYR A 88 0.48 2.98 4.51
CA TYR A 88 -0.92 2.67 4.81
C TYR A 88 -1.88 3.64 4.12
N GLY A 89 -1.52 4.92 4.01
CA GLY A 89 -2.27 5.93 3.27
C GLY A 89 -2.37 5.58 1.79
N THR A 90 -1.25 5.24 1.15
CA THR A 90 -1.22 4.78 -0.25
C THR A 90 -2.05 3.51 -0.45
N TYR A 91 -1.93 2.52 0.45
CA TYR A 91 -2.75 1.31 0.41
C TYR A 91 -4.26 1.62 0.46
N LYS A 92 -4.69 2.52 1.36
CA LYS A 92 -6.10 2.94 1.43
C LYS A 92 -6.58 3.60 0.15
N LYS A 93 -5.77 4.47 -0.47
CA LYS A 93 -6.09 5.11 -1.75
C LYS A 93 -6.34 4.05 -2.82
N HIS A 94 -5.44 3.09 -2.97
CA HIS A 94 -5.61 1.99 -3.92
C HIS A 94 -6.82 1.10 -3.60
N CYS A 95 -7.08 0.79 -2.33
CA CYS A 95 -8.26 0.03 -1.93
C CYS A 95 -9.57 0.77 -2.25
N LYS A 96 -9.62 2.09 -2.01
CA LYS A 96 -10.77 2.93 -2.36
C LYS A 96 -11.03 2.87 -3.86
N ARG A 97 -9.97 2.98 -4.66
CA ARG A 97 -10.04 2.88 -6.13
C ARG A 97 -10.52 1.50 -6.59
N LEU A 98 -9.98 0.42 -6.03
CA LEU A 98 -10.41 -0.95 -6.36
C LEU A 98 -11.87 -1.22 -5.99
N ARG A 99 -12.39 -0.56 -4.94
CA ARG A 99 -13.79 -0.66 -4.53
C ARG A 99 -14.75 0.19 -5.36
N GLN A 100 -14.25 1.15 -6.15
CA GLN A 100 -15.08 1.90 -7.08
C GLN A 100 -15.40 1.03 -8.30
N THR A 101 -16.52 0.34 -8.24
CA THR A 101 -17.14 -0.25 -9.44
C THR A 101 -18.03 0.81 -10.10
N GLY A 102 -17.68 1.25 -11.31
CA GLY A 102 -18.56 2.07 -12.16
C GLY A 102 -18.29 3.58 -12.23
N GLY A 103 -17.09 4.05 -11.85
CA GLY A 103 -16.74 5.49 -11.85
C GLY A 103 -16.56 6.16 -13.22
N GLY A 104 -16.74 5.43 -14.33
CA GLY A 104 -16.48 5.92 -15.69
C GLY A 104 -15.00 6.06 -16.05
N LEU A 105 -14.72 6.28 -17.34
CA LEU A 105 -13.39 6.68 -17.83
C LEU A 105 -13.07 8.07 -17.26
N GLY A 106 -11.92 8.22 -16.59
CA GLY A 106 -11.49 9.48 -15.97
C GLY A 106 -11.37 9.42 -14.45
N GLY A 107 -12.20 8.63 -13.76
CA GLY A 107 -12.24 8.60 -12.29
C GLY A 107 -12.60 9.96 -11.67
N ASN A 108 -13.37 9.96 -10.57
CA ASN A 108 -13.78 11.22 -9.93
C ASN A 108 -12.71 11.75 -8.94
N ASP A 109 -11.44 11.42 -9.18
CA ASP A 109 -10.36 11.70 -8.24
C ASP A 109 -9.69 13.03 -8.60
N GLU A 110 -9.98 14.07 -7.82
CA GLU A 110 -9.47 15.45 -7.98
C GLU A 110 -7.92 15.57 -7.89
N ASP A 111 -7.21 14.49 -7.56
CA ASP A 111 -5.79 14.46 -7.18
C ASP A 111 -4.95 13.46 -8.02
N ASP A 112 -5.38 13.08 -9.23
CA ASP A 112 -4.61 12.12 -10.05
C ASP A 112 -3.85 12.80 -11.20
N GLU A 113 -2.58 13.16 -10.94
CA GLU A 113 -1.58 13.51 -11.97
C GLU A 113 -0.91 12.26 -12.59
N SER A 114 -1.40 11.04 -12.32
CA SER A 114 -0.84 9.88 -13.03
C SER A 114 -1.25 9.91 -14.50
N LEU A 115 -0.27 9.69 -15.39
CA LEU A 115 -0.49 9.40 -16.80
C LEU A 115 -1.29 8.09 -16.89
N HIS A 116 -2.60 8.20 -16.76
CA HIS A 116 -3.49 7.07 -16.83
C HIS A 116 -3.50 6.49 -18.25
N GLU A 117 -3.00 5.27 -18.40
CA GLU A 117 -3.37 4.41 -19.52
C GLU A 117 -4.82 3.98 -19.33
N TYR A 118 -5.74 4.75 -19.91
CA TYR A 118 -7.11 4.32 -20.08
C TYR A 118 -7.16 3.29 -21.21
N MET A 119 -7.97 2.24 -21.04
CA MET A 119 -8.37 1.42 -22.18
C MET A 119 -9.05 2.34 -23.21
N SER A 120 -8.55 2.33 -24.44
CA SER A 120 -9.04 3.19 -25.54
C SER A 120 -10.47 2.89 -25.96
N CYS A 121 -11.05 1.79 -25.48
CA CYS A 121 -12.39 1.34 -25.84
C CYS A 121 -13.09 0.67 -24.66
N TYR A 122 -14.41 0.77 -24.67
CA TYR A 122 -15.30 0.05 -23.76
C TYR A 122 -15.94 -1.11 -24.52
N ILE A 123 -15.89 -2.33 -23.96
CA ILE A 123 -16.52 -3.52 -24.56
C ILE A 123 -17.78 -3.83 -23.75
N PRO A 124 -18.98 -3.70 -24.33
CA PRO A 124 -20.22 -3.96 -23.60
C PRO A 124 -20.38 -5.46 -23.29
N LYS A 125 -21.31 -5.79 -22.39
CA LYS A 125 -21.61 -7.18 -21.97
C LYS A 125 -21.92 -8.14 -23.13
N GLY A 126 -22.32 -7.62 -24.28
CA GLY A 126 -22.62 -8.38 -25.50
C GLY A 126 -21.38 -8.73 -26.33
N GLY A 127 -20.19 -8.35 -25.88
CA GLY A 127 -18.96 -8.46 -26.66
C GLY A 127 -18.70 -7.21 -27.51
N PRO A 128 -17.64 -7.21 -28.34
CA PRO A 128 -17.32 -6.10 -29.22
C PRO A 128 -18.49 -5.73 -30.13
N ASP A 129 -18.84 -4.45 -30.16
CA ASP A 129 -19.89 -3.90 -31.03
C ASP A 129 -19.30 -3.02 -32.14
N GLU A 130 -20.17 -2.33 -32.87
CA GLU A 130 -19.77 -1.40 -33.95
C GLU A 130 -18.90 -0.24 -33.46
N THR A 131 -18.99 0.11 -32.17
CA THR A 131 -18.22 1.19 -31.54
C THR A 131 -16.87 0.73 -30.99
N THR A 132 -16.64 -0.59 -30.92
CA THR A 132 -15.37 -1.16 -30.43
C THR A 132 -14.27 -1.01 -31.49
N THR A 133 -13.09 -0.52 -31.07
CA THR A 133 -11.95 -0.27 -31.96
C THR A 133 -11.41 -1.56 -32.60
N PRO A 134 -10.79 -1.48 -33.81
CA PRO A 134 -10.22 -2.65 -34.48
C PRO A 134 -9.21 -3.42 -33.62
N ASP A 135 -8.36 -2.71 -32.88
CA ASP A 135 -7.35 -3.32 -32.00
C ASP A 135 -7.99 -4.17 -30.88
N ALA A 136 -9.11 -3.70 -30.32
CA ALA A 136 -9.81 -4.40 -29.27
C ALA A 136 -10.66 -5.58 -29.76
N LYS A 137 -11.15 -5.53 -31.01
CA LYS A 137 -11.78 -6.68 -31.68
C LYS A 137 -10.80 -7.83 -31.87
N ASN A 138 -9.52 -7.53 -32.13
CA ASN A 138 -8.48 -8.53 -32.38
C ASN A 138 -8.11 -9.34 -31.12
N LEU A 139 -8.09 -8.69 -29.94
CA LEU A 139 -7.91 -9.36 -28.65
C LEU A 139 -9.02 -10.40 -28.37
N TRP A 140 -10.26 -10.09 -28.75
CA TRP A 140 -11.40 -10.99 -28.57
C TRP A 140 -11.43 -12.16 -29.57
N GLY A 141 -11.05 -11.93 -30.82
CA GLY A 141 -10.93 -13.01 -31.82
C GLY A 141 -9.95 -14.10 -31.37
N THR A 142 -8.84 -13.69 -30.75
CA THR A 142 -7.83 -14.61 -30.22
C THR A 142 -8.37 -15.49 -29.08
N CYS A 143 -9.18 -14.93 -28.16
CA CYS A 143 -9.81 -15.69 -27.08
C CYS A 143 -10.79 -16.76 -27.59
N PHE A 144 -11.59 -16.46 -28.60
CA PHE A 144 -12.53 -17.44 -29.17
C PHE A 144 -11.83 -18.55 -29.97
N GLN A 145 -10.72 -18.25 -30.62
CA GLN A 145 -9.97 -19.25 -31.40
C GLN A 145 -9.30 -20.30 -30.51
N CYS A 146 -8.81 -19.91 -29.32
CA CYS A 146 -8.25 -20.84 -28.34
C CYS A 146 -9.31 -21.76 -27.69
N ILE A 147 -10.54 -21.27 -27.50
CA ILE A 147 -11.64 -22.10 -26.95
C ILE A 147 -12.11 -23.13 -28.00
N SER A 148 -12.14 -22.77 -29.28
CA SER A 148 -12.53 -23.68 -30.36
C SER A 148 -11.49 -24.77 -30.64
N LEU A 149 -10.20 -24.49 -30.40
CA LEU A 149 -9.10 -25.45 -30.62
C LEU A 149 -8.84 -26.42 -29.45
N SER A 150 -9.63 -26.35 -28.37
CA SER A 150 -9.52 -27.27 -27.22
C SER A 150 -10.67 -28.30 -27.14
N ILE A 151 -11.51 -28.40 -28.18
CA ILE A 151 -12.63 -29.36 -28.28
C ILE A 151 -12.46 -30.33 -29.48
N PHE A 152 -11.23 -30.51 -29.99
CA PHE A 152 -10.88 -31.65 -30.84
C PHE A 152 -9.55 -32.26 -30.42
#